data_AF-A0A238KBG8-F1
#
_entry.id   AF-A0A238KBG8-F1
#
_cell.length_a   1.000
_cell.length_b   1.000
_cell.length_c   1.000
_cell.angle_alpha   90.00
_cell.angle_beta   90.00
_cell.angle_gamma   90.00
#
_symmetry.space_group_name_H-M   'P 1'
#
loop_
_entity.id
_entity.type
_entity.pdbx_description
1 polymer ?
#
loop_
_entity_poly.entity_id
_entity_poly.type
_entity_poly.pdbx_seq_one_letter_code
_entity_poly.pdbx_strand_id
1 'polypeptide(L)'
;MYSNMSAEAVFRALDEMPKRQRNTAVQKLIYKKGQRPVDLTEQTLLLEQLSQDAGLQSIDKIYALIAGSHKVCELVQTDEAEKWSMRLEDALAVARDMPYSFGLRKDRTHLVFSLLNVAMNLDLLAGGHRLGAYSKATFEEVEGLKLHKMTPYLFNSTSNVVKAVGISLLRDPSALNKQTDLMLRLMSFGIEINNPSHWRIYRSFQTPKTLAEVKTRAAFESFRNSMRRVDRIEDAAKATKNDRPNRLRDVAAACLAQSNEAQKAALMASVEVQLAPTW
;
A
#
# COMPACT_ATOMS: atom_id res chain seq x y z
N MET A 1 -14.24 19.61 -6.44
CA MET A 1 -13.41 20.75 -6.91
C MET A 1 -12.26 20.13 -7.69
N TYR A 2 -11.95 20.62 -8.90
CA TYR A 2 -11.03 20.04 -9.92
C TYR A 2 -11.50 18.84 -10.75
N SER A 3 -12.67 18.27 -10.48
CA SER A 3 -13.15 17.04 -11.14
C SER A 3 -13.24 17.11 -12.67
N ASN A 4 -13.47 18.30 -13.24
CA ASN A 4 -13.63 18.53 -14.68
C ASN A 4 -12.44 19.30 -15.30
N MET A 5 -11.29 19.33 -14.63
CA MET A 5 -10.11 20.09 -15.07
C MET A 5 -9.00 19.14 -15.53
N SER A 6 -8.23 19.56 -16.54
CA SER A 6 -6.96 18.91 -16.88
C SER A 6 -5.91 19.17 -15.80
N ALA A 7 -4.88 18.33 -15.73
CA ALA A 7 -3.75 18.49 -14.82
C ALA A 7 -3.12 19.88 -14.94
N GLU A 8 -2.90 20.35 -16.17
CA GLU A 8 -2.33 21.67 -16.44
C GLU A 8 -3.21 22.81 -15.89
N ALA A 9 -4.53 22.70 -16.05
CA ALA A 9 -5.46 23.70 -15.50
C ALA A 9 -5.47 23.67 -13.95
N VAL A 10 -5.34 22.49 -13.34
CA VAL A 10 -5.20 22.37 -11.88
C VAL A 10 -3.91 23.04 -11.41
N PHE A 11 -2.78 22.83 -12.08
CA PHE A 11 -1.51 23.46 -11.71
C PHE A 11 -1.54 24.97 -11.82
N ARG A 12 -2.05 25.52 -12.93
CA ARG A 12 -2.24 26.97 -13.08
C ARG A 12 -3.05 27.55 -11.94
N ALA A 13 -4.17 26.91 -11.60
CA ALA A 13 -5.00 27.33 -10.48
C ALA A 13 -4.28 27.23 -9.13
N LEU A 14 -3.36 26.27 -8.93
CA LEU A 14 -2.57 26.14 -7.70
C LEU A 14 -1.49 27.22 -7.59
N ASP A 15 -0.89 27.62 -8.70
CA ASP A 15 0.20 28.61 -8.74
C ASP A 15 -0.31 30.04 -8.54
N GLU A 16 -1.56 30.30 -8.90
CA GLU A 16 -2.26 31.56 -8.61
C GLU A 16 -2.66 31.70 -7.12
N MET A 17 -2.58 30.62 -6.33
CA MET A 17 -2.98 30.66 -4.91
C MET A 17 -1.87 31.20 -3.99
N PRO A 18 -2.25 31.94 -2.93
CA PRO A 18 -1.33 32.23 -1.83
C PRO A 18 -0.76 30.94 -1.23
N LYS A 19 0.53 30.94 -0.86
CA LYS A 19 1.30 29.77 -0.38
C LYS A 19 0.55 28.86 0.59
N ARG A 20 -0.11 29.43 1.60
CA ARG A 20 -0.86 28.65 2.61
C ARG A 20 -2.08 27.94 2.02
N GLN A 21 -2.80 28.59 1.12
CA GLN A 21 -3.96 28.02 0.43
C GLN A 21 -3.52 26.94 -0.56
N ARG A 22 -2.46 27.22 -1.34
CA ARG A 22 -1.82 26.25 -2.24
C ARG A 22 -1.46 24.96 -1.51
N ASN A 23 -0.73 25.06 -0.39
CA ASN A 23 -0.33 23.87 0.39
C ASN A 23 -1.54 23.06 0.86
N THR A 24 -2.59 23.74 1.31
CA THR A 24 -3.83 23.08 1.74
C THR A 24 -4.54 22.39 0.57
N ALA A 25 -4.56 23.02 -0.61
CA ALA A 25 -5.16 22.48 -1.82
C ALA A 25 -4.38 21.26 -2.35
N VAL A 26 -3.05 21.36 -2.42
CA VAL A 26 -2.16 20.25 -2.81
C VAL A 26 -2.33 19.06 -1.88
N GLN A 27 -2.34 19.28 -0.56
CA GLN A 27 -2.59 18.19 0.39
C GLN A 27 -3.96 17.55 0.16
N LYS A 28 -5.02 18.34 -0.13
CA LYS A 28 -6.32 17.76 -0.49
C LYS A 28 -6.25 16.91 -1.77
N LEU A 29 -5.53 17.35 -2.80
CA LEU A 29 -5.33 16.59 -4.04
C LEU A 29 -4.58 15.28 -3.79
N ILE A 30 -3.48 15.32 -3.04
CA ILE A 30 -2.68 14.13 -2.71
C ILE A 30 -3.49 13.16 -1.86
N TYR A 31 -4.25 13.65 -0.87
CA TYR A 31 -4.82 12.80 0.17
C TYR A 31 -6.31 12.45 0.04
N LYS A 32 -7.05 13.13 -0.85
CA LYS A 32 -8.49 12.93 -1.05
C LYS A 32 -8.78 12.69 -2.53
N LYS A 33 -8.98 11.42 -2.89
CA LYS A 33 -9.23 10.99 -4.29
C LYS A 33 -10.35 11.79 -4.98
N GLY A 34 -11.46 12.07 -4.30
CA GLY A 34 -12.59 12.83 -4.85
C GLY A 34 -12.34 14.34 -5.06
N GLN A 35 -11.15 14.84 -4.77
CA GLN A 35 -10.76 16.22 -5.08
C GLN A 35 -9.89 16.31 -6.34
N ARG A 36 -9.58 15.19 -7.00
CA ARG A 36 -8.74 15.16 -8.20
C ARG A 36 -9.60 15.25 -9.48
N PRO A 37 -8.99 15.47 -10.67
CA PRO A 37 -9.63 15.22 -11.95
C PRO A 37 -10.26 13.82 -12.02
N VAL A 38 -11.38 13.68 -12.72
CA VAL A 38 -12.03 12.36 -12.88
C VAL A 38 -11.19 11.43 -13.75
N ASP A 39 -10.61 11.97 -14.83
CA ASP A 39 -9.77 11.21 -15.74
C ASP A 39 -8.48 10.72 -15.06
N LEU A 40 -8.16 9.43 -15.24
CA LEU A 40 -7.01 8.80 -14.59
C LEU A 40 -5.68 9.22 -15.21
N THR A 41 -5.65 9.57 -16.50
CA THR A 41 -4.44 10.08 -17.18
C THR A 41 -4.11 11.46 -16.62
N GLU A 42 -5.11 12.34 -16.50
CA GLU A 42 -4.96 13.64 -15.86
C GLU A 42 -4.55 13.53 -14.39
N GLN A 43 -5.08 12.54 -13.64
CA GLN A 43 -4.60 12.26 -12.30
C GLN A 43 -3.13 11.83 -12.27
N THR A 44 -2.69 11.01 -13.23
CA THR A 44 -1.30 10.53 -13.33
C THR A 44 -0.35 11.69 -13.57
N LEU A 45 -0.63 12.54 -14.57
CA LEU A 45 0.16 13.74 -14.89
C LEU A 45 0.21 14.71 -13.71
N LEU A 46 -0.94 14.97 -13.07
CA LEU A 46 -1.03 15.84 -11.90
C LEU A 46 -0.15 15.33 -10.75
N LEU A 47 -0.22 14.04 -10.44
CA LEU A 47 0.50 13.45 -9.31
C LEU A 47 2.00 13.30 -9.62
N GLU A 48 2.36 13.08 -10.87
CA GLU A 48 3.76 13.08 -11.30
C GLU A 48 4.41 14.43 -11.05
N GLN A 49 3.80 15.51 -11.54
CA GLN A 49 4.37 16.84 -11.38
C GLN A 49 4.34 17.29 -9.90
N LEU A 50 3.31 16.93 -9.11
CA LEU A 50 3.31 17.20 -7.67
C LEU A 50 4.42 16.44 -6.93
N SER A 51 4.79 15.23 -7.38
CA SER A 51 5.90 14.49 -6.75
C SER A 51 7.26 15.17 -6.93
N GLN A 52 7.37 16.09 -7.90
CA GLN A 52 8.60 16.83 -8.23
C GLN A 52 8.56 18.29 -7.74
N ASP A 53 7.43 18.75 -7.18
CA ASP A 53 7.22 20.14 -6.77
C ASP A 53 8.18 20.56 -5.64
N ALA A 54 9.15 21.42 -5.95
CA ALA A 54 10.14 21.92 -5.00
C ALA A 54 9.54 22.58 -3.74
N GLY A 55 8.31 23.11 -3.82
CA GLY A 55 7.60 23.73 -2.70
C GLY A 55 7.00 22.75 -1.69
N LEU A 56 6.99 21.44 -1.99
CA LEU A 56 6.43 20.42 -1.10
C LEU A 56 7.47 19.76 -0.21
N GLN A 57 7.02 19.34 0.98
CA GLN A 57 7.80 18.50 1.87
C GLN A 57 8.02 17.12 1.25
N SER A 58 9.15 16.47 1.57
CA SER A 58 9.50 15.15 1.02
C SER A 58 8.38 14.12 1.20
N ILE A 59 7.67 14.16 2.32
CA ILE A 59 6.58 13.23 2.58
C ILE A 59 5.39 13.41 1.63
N ASP A 60 5.02 14.66 1.32
CA ASP A 60 3.93 14.96 0.40
C ASP A 60 4.32 14.53 -1.02
N LYS A 61 5.59 14.73 -1.41
CA LYS A 61 6.15 14.24 -2.68
C LYS A 61 6.06 12.73 -2.81
N ILE A 62 6.46 11.99 -1.77
CA ILE A 62 6.39 10.52 -1.75
C ILE A 62 4.93 10.06 -1.88
N TYR A 63 3.99 10.70 -1.18
CA TYR A 63 2.58 10.35 -1.32
C TYR A 63 1.99 10.67 -2.68
N ALA A 64 2.40 11.78 -3.31
CA ALA A 64 2.04 12.08 -4.68
C ALA A 64 2.57 10.98 -5.63
N LEU A 65 3.82 10.57 -5.46
CA LEU A 65 4.44 9.49 -6.23
C LEU A 65 3.68 8.15 -6.06
N ILE A 66 3.38 7.73 -4.82
CA ILE A 66 2.59 6.52 -4.55
C ILE A 66 1.22 6.61 -5.21
N ALA A 67 0.55 7.77 -5.07
CA ALA A 67 -0.78 7.95 -5.60
C ALA A 67 -0.81 7.92 -7.14
N GLY A 68 0.20 8.51 -7.80
CA GLY A 68 0.37 8.47 -9.25
C GLY A 68 0.73 7.07 -9.74
N SER A 69 1.60 6.37 -9.02
CA SER A 69 1.96 4.97 -9.30
C SER A 69 0.75 4.04 -9.30
N HIS A 70 -0.18 4.23 -8.37
CA HIS A 70 -1.46 3.51 -8.40
C HIS A 70 -2.26 3.76 -9.68
N LYS A 71 -2.21 4.98 -10.25
CA LYS A 71 -2.92 5.31 -11.50
C LYS A 71 -2.29 4.61 -12.70
N VAL A 72 -0.95 4.57 -12.76
CA VAL A 72 -0.20 3.81 -13.78
C VAL A 72 -0.61 2.33 -13.76
N CYS A 73 -0.69 1.72 -12.58
CA CYS A 73 -1.20 0.35 -12.47
C CYS A 73 -2.67 0.23 -12.88
N GLU A 74 -3.52 1.20 -12.52
CA GLU A 74 -4.95 1.19 -12.84
C GLU A 74 -5.23 1.32 -14.35
N LEU A 75 -4.38 2.07 -15.05
CA LEU A 75 -4.41 2.26 -16.50
C LEU A 75 -3.66 1.17 -17.27
N VAL A 76 -2.95 0.27 -16.57
CA VAL A 76 -2.12 -0.79 -17.18
C VAL A 76 -1.08 -0.20 -18.15
N GLN A 77 -0.46 0.92 -17.77
CA GLN A 77 0.58 1.57 -18.57
C GLN A 77 1.91 0.85 -18.40
N THR A 78 2.09 -0.27 -19.11
CA THR A 78 3.29 -1.13 -19.03
C THR A 78 4.57 -0.37 -19.33
N ASP A 79 4.55 0.51 -20.33
CA ASP A 79 5.72 1.25 -20.80
C ASP A 79 6.22 2.28 -19.77
N GLU A 80 5.30 2.82 -18.96
CA GLU A 80 5.63 3.75 -17.87
C GLU A 80 5.95 3.02 -16.56
N ALA A 81 5.52 1.76 -16.40
CA ALA A 81 5.57 1.05 -15.13
C ALA A 81 6.99 0.91 -14.58
N GLU A 82 7.98 0.68 -15.46
CA GLU A 82 9.40 0.62 -15.10
C GLU A 82 9.90 1.94 -14.50
N LYS A 83 9.70 3.05 -15.22
CA LYS A 83 10.12 4.39 -14.79
C LYS A 83 9.55 4.76 -13.43
N TRP A 84 8.27 4.46 -13.20
CA TRP A 84 7.63 4.73 -11.91
C TRP A 84 8.14 3.80 -10.80
N SER A 85 8.40 2.51 -11.09
CA SER A 85 8.95 1.59 -10.11
C SER A 85 10.33 2.03 -9.62
N MET A 86 11.22 2.45 -10.52
CA MET A 86 12.55 2.95 -10.16
C MET A 86 12.47 4.18 -9.22
N ARG A 87 11.56 5.12 -9.50
CA ARG A 87 11.37 6.30 -8.62
C ARG A 87 10.85 5.92 -7.23
N LEU A 88 10.05 4.85 -7.13
CA LEU A 88 9.59 4.35 -5.82
C LEU A 88 10.73 3.71 -5.03
N GLU A 89 11.72 3.11 -5.69
CA GLU A 89 12.93 2.57 -5.06
C GLU A 89 13.74 3.69 -4.40
N ASP A 90 13.96 4.81 -5.10
CA ASP A 90 14.62 5.99 -4.52
C ASP A 90 13.83 6.54 -3.31
N ALA A 91 12.50 6.60 -3.43
CA ALA A 91 11.62 7.03 -2.35
C ALA A 91 11.63 6.06 -1.14
N LEU A 92 11.89 4.78 -1.36
CA LEU A 92 11.95 3.77 -0.30
C LEU A 92 13.13 4.01 0.64
N ALA A 93 14.29 4.43 0.11
CA ALA A 93 15.43 4.83 0.94
C ALA A 93 15.05 5.98 1.88
N VAL A 94 14.42 7.03 1.33
CA VAL A 94 13.96 8.19 2.12
C VAL A 94 12.92 7.77 3.17
N ALA A 95 11.98 6.88 2.80
CA ALA A 95 10.96 6.39 3.72
C ALA A 95 11.55 5.57 4.88
N ARG A 96 12.65 4.83 4.65
CA ARG A 96 13.32 4.03 5.69
C ARG A 96 13.99 4.89 6.76
N ASP A 97 14.42 6.09 6.41
CA ASP A 97 15.05 7.05 7.33
C ASP A 97 14.03 7.84 8.17
N MET A 98 12.74 7.72 7.87
CA MET A 98 11.70 8.42 8.60
C MET A 98 11.49 7.85 10.02
N PRO A 99 11.09 8.69 10.99
CA PRO A 99 10.78 8.23 12.33
C PRO A 99 9.45 7.44 12.37
N TYR A 100 9.34 6.55 13.34
CA TYR A 100 8.04 6.02 13.77
C TYR A 100 7.26 7.15 14.42
N SER A 101 6.00 7.37 14.02
CA SER A 101 5.26 8.55 14.48
C SER A 101 3.77 8.30 14.69
N PHE A 102 3.17 9.13 15.55
CA PHE A 102 1.72 9.17 15.78
C PHE A 102 1.02 9.91 14.63
N GLY A 103 0.88 9.21 13.52
CA GLY A 103 0.07 9.62 12.38
C GLY A 103 0.29 8.66 11.22
N LEU A 104 -0.77 7.97 10.77
CA LEU A 104 -0.68 6.94 9.72
C LEU A 104 0.19 7.36 8.54
N ARG A 105 -0.04 8.59 8.03
CA ARG A 105 0.65 9.12 6.86
C ARG A 105 2.00 9.77 7.14
N LYS A 106 2.47 9.70 8.38
CA LYS A 106 3.78 10.15 8.82
C LYS A 106 4.59 9.01 9.43
N ASP A 107 4.00 7.81 9.44
CA ASP A 107 4.59 6.64 10.05
C ASP A 107 5.46 5.90 9.03
N ARG A 108 6.72 5.66 9.43
CA ARG A 108 7.71 4.91 8.64
C ARG A 108 7.14 3.60 8.12
N THR A 109 6.58 2.77 9.00
CA THR A 109 6.10 1.41 8.66
C THR A 109 5.03 1.50 7.58
N HIS A 110 4.04 2.37 7.77
CA HIS A 110 2.99 2.56 6.78
C HIS A 110 3.53 2.97 5.41
N LEU A 111 4.49 3.90 5.37
CA LEU A 111 5.03 4.42 4.12
C LEU A 111 5.88 3.38 3.38
N VAL A 112 6.78 2.70 4.09
CA VAL A 112 7.63 1.64 3.55
C VAL A 112 6.80 0.54 2.88
N PHE A 113 5.79 0.01 3.57
CA PHE A 113 4.94 -1.04 2.97
C PHE A 113 3.98 -0.53 1.90
N SER A 114 3.61 0.76 1.93
CA SER A 114 2.86 1.37 0.83
C SER A 114 3.72 1.44 -0.44
N LEU A 115 4.98 1.85 -0.32
CA LEU A 115 5.95 1.90 -1.42
C LEU A 115 6.21 0.51 -1.99
N LEU A 116 6.61 -0.44 -1.14
CA LEU A 116 6.92 -1.81 -1.55
C LEU A 116 5.75 -2.48 -2.28
N ASN A 117 4.54 -2.37 -1.73
CA ASN A 117 3.35 -2.94 -2.35
C ASN A 117 3.14 -2.38 -3.78
N VAL A 118 3.20 -1.06 -3.96
CA VAL A 118 2.97 -0.46 -5.28
C VAL A 118 4.13 -0.70 -6.24
N ALA A 119 5.37 -0.64 -5.76
CA ALA A 119 6.57 -0.91 -6.54
C ALA A 119 6.57 -2.33 -7.12
N MET A 120 6.15 -3.33 -6.34
CA MET A 120 6.02 -4.71 -6.81
C MET A 120 4.91 -4.89 -7.85
N ASN A 121 3.76 -4.22 -7.71
CA ASN A 121 2.71 -4.28 -8.74
C ASN A 121 3.16 -3.61 -10.05
N LEU A 122 3.86 -2.46 -9.98
CA LEU A 122 4.43 -1.83 -11.16
C LEU A 122 5.51 -2.71 -11.80
N ASP A 123 6.39 -3.28 -10.99
CA ASP A 123 7.45 -4.15 -11.50
C ASP A 123 6.89 -5.39 -12.21
N LEU A 124 5.85 -6.02 -11.66
CA LEU A 124 5.14 -7.11 -12.34
C LEU A 124 4.62 -6.69 -13.72
N LEU A 125 4.00 -5.51 -13.84
CA LEU A 125 3.56 -4.97 -15.14
C LEU A 125 4.74 -4.69 -16.09
N ALA A 126 5.90 -4.36 -15.54
CA ALA A 126 7.13 -4.07 -16.28
C ALA A 126 8.02 -5.30 -16.56
N GLY A 127 7.56 -6.53 -16.28
CA GLY A 127 8.34 -7.75 -16.56
C GLY A 127 8.99 -8.42 -15.33
N GLY A 128 8.80 -7.88 -14.13
CA GLY A 128 9.19 -8.52 -12.87
C GLY A 128 10.69 -8.50 -12.57
N HIS A 129 11.44 -7.61 -13.22
CA HIS A 129 12.89 -7.58 -13.17
C HIS A 129 13.46 -7.28 -11.77
N ARG A 130 12.77 -6.46 -10.98
CA ARG A 130 13.21 -6.01 -9.64
C ARG A 130 12.51 -6.77 -8.49
N LEU A 131 11.57 -7.66 -8.80
CA LEU A 131 10.70 -8.30 -7.82
C LEU A 131 11.49 -9.07 -6.75
N GLY A 132 12.60 -9.72 -7.12
CA GLY A 132 13.47 -10.41 -6.15
C GLY A 132 14.04 -9.47 -5.08
N ALA A 133 14.49 -8.27 -5.47
CA ALA A 133 15.03 -7.28 -4.55
C ALA A 133 13.92 -6.72 -3.64
N TYR A 134 12.75 -6.42 -4.19
CA TYR A 134 11.60 -5.97 -3.41
C TYR A 134 11.07 -7.04 -2.45
N SER A 135 11.07 -8.31 -2.85
CA SER A 135 10.69 -9.42 -1.96
C SER A 135 11.64 -9.55 -0.78
N LYS A 136 12.95 -9.50 -1.03
CA LYS A 136 13.96 -9.51 0.02
C LYS A 136 13.78 -8.33 0.98
N ALA A 137 13.65 -7.12 0.44
CA ALA A 137 13.41 -5.92 1.22
C ALA A 137 12.12 -6.00 2.05
N THR A 138 11.06 -6.60 1.51
CA THR A 138 9.79 -6.81 2.22
C THR A 138 9.97 -7.73 3.42
N PHE A 139 10.63 -8.88 3.25
CA PHE A 139 10.88 -9.81 4.33
C PHE A 139 11.79 -9.20 5.41
N GLU A 140 12.85 -8.49 5.02
CA GLU A 140 13.73 -7.76 5.95
C GLU A 140 12.97 -6.72 6.78
N GLU A 141 12.06 -5.96 6.17
CA GLU A 141 11.26 -4.96 6.89
C GLU A 141 10.27 -5.59 7.86
N VAL A 142 9.66 -6.73 7.52
CA VAL A 142 8.76 -7.48 8.41
C VAL A 142 9.54 -8.03 9.61
N GLU A 143 10.67 -8.68 9.35
CA GLU A 143 11.52 -9.27 10.38
C GLU A 143 12.16 -8.20 11.29
N GLY A 144 12.43 -7.01 10.74
CA GLY A 144 12.98 -5.86 11.44
C GLY A 144 11.95 -4.97 12.16
N LEU A 145 10.67 -5.34 12.20
CA LEU A 145 9.63 -4.53 12.84
C LEU A 145 9.92 -4.27 14.32
N LYS A 146 10.11 -3.00 14.68
CA LYS A 146 10.34 -2.57 16.06
C LYS A 146 9.01 -2.41 16.81
N LEU A 147 8.43 -3.53 17.25
CA LEU A 147 7.08 -3.58 17.86
C LEU A 147 6.87 -2.58 19.01
N HIS A 148 7.87 -2.33 19.85
CA HIS A 148 7.81 -1.36 20.95
C HIS A 148 7.70 0.11 20.50
N LYS A 149 7.98 0.42 19.23
CA LYS A 149 7.84 1.76 18.63
C LYS A 149 6.55 1.92 17.83
N MET A 150 5.78 0.83 17.68
CA MET A 150 4.58 0.85 16.84
C MET A 150 3.47 1.64 17.52
N THR A 151 2.62 2.23 16.70
CA THR A 151 1.43 2.96 17.14
C THR A 151 0.18 2.18 16.72
N PRO A 152 -1.03 2.55 17.19
CA PRO A 152 -2.27 1.91 16.75
C PRO A 152 -2.48 1.93 15.23
N TYR A 153 -1.79 2.81 14.51
CA TYR A 153 -1.80 2.84 13.05
C TYR A 153 -1.12 1.63 12.39
N LEU A 154 -0.42 0.79 13.14
CA LEU A 154 0.01 -0.52 12.66
C LEU A 154 -1.21 -1.34 12.21
N PHE A 155 -2.31 -1.32 12.97
CA PHE A 155 -3.57 -1.99 12.62
C PHE A 155 -4.08 -1.57 11.23
N ASN A 156 -3.95 -0.29 10.89
CA ASN A 156 -4.32 0.23 9.57
C ASN A 156 -3.31 -0.17 8.48
N SER A 157 -2.03 -0.27 8.85
CA SER A 157 -0.92 -0.55 7.94
C SER A 157 -0.76 -2.02 7.61
N THR A 158 -1.34 -2.90 8.45
CA THR A 158 -1.40 -4.34 8.25
C THR A 158 -1.85 -4.73 6.84
N SER A 159 -2.79 -3.98 6.25
CA SER A 159 -3.26 -4.25 4.89
C SER A 159 -2.15 -4.14 3.84
N ASN A 160 -1.26 -3.15 3.95
CA ASN A 160 -0.16 -3.00 3.01
C ASN A 160 0.95 -4.01 3.29
N VAL A 161 1.21 -4.32 4.57
CA VAL A 161 2.20 -5.33 4.97
C VAL A 161 1.85 -6.70 4.39
N VAL A 162 0.61 -7.16 4.61
CA VAL A 162 0.16 -8.48 4.14
C VAL A 162 0.12 -8.55 2.62
N LYS A 163 -0.29 -7.48 1.93
CA LYS A 163 -0.23 -7.44 0.46
C LYS A 163 1.19 -7.56 -0.06
N ALA A 164 2.12 -6.79 0.52
CA ALA A 164 3.52 -6.83 0.13
C ALA A 164 4.08 -8.25 0.35
N VAL A 165 3.91 -8.81 1.55
CA VAL A 165 4.35 -10.18 1.87
C VAL A 165 3.73 -11.21 0.94
N GLY A 166 2.42 -11.12 0.69
CA GLY A 166 1.72 -12.03 -0.22
C GLY A 166 2.30 -12.01 -1.63
N ILE A 167 2.58 -10.83 -2.19
CA ILE A 167 3.25 -10.70 -3.50
C ILE A 167 4.67 -11.24 -3.43
N SER A 168 5.41 -10.95 -2.37
CA SER A 168 6.77 -11.44 -2.19
C SER A 168 6.85 -12.98 -2.13
N LEU A 169 5.87 -13.62 -1.51
CA LEU A 169 5.74 -15.07 -1.42
C LEU A 169 5.42 -15.74 -2.77
N LEU A 170 4.82 -15.01 -3.71
CA LEU A 170 4.69 -15.50 -5.10
C LEU A 170 6.06 -15.62 -5.77
N ARG A 171 7.01 -14.74 -5.41
CA ARG A 171 8.38 -14.78 -5.95
C ARG A 171 9.26 -15.78 -5.21
N ASP A 172 9.09 -15.91 -3.90
CA ASP A 172 9.87 -16.81 -3.05
C ASP A 172 8.95 -17.68 -2.16
N PRO A 173 8.39 -18.77 -2.70
CA PRO A 173 7.54 -19.68 -1.94
C PRO A 173 8.28 -20.42 -0.82
N SER A 174 9.62 -20.45 -0.84
CA SER A 174 10.40 -21.13 0.20
C SER A 174 10.23 -20.45 1.58
N ALA A 175 9.89 -19.16 1.58
CA ALA A 175 9.66 -18.37 2.79
C ALA A 175 8.25 -18.52 3.39
N LEU A 176 7.34 -19.30 2.76
CA LEU A 176 5.93 -19.44 3.17
C LEU A 176 5.77 -19.67 4.66
N ASN A 177 6.37 -20.73 5.22
CA ASN A 177 6.17 -21.08 6.62
C ASN A 177 6.59 -19.97 7.59
N LYS A 178 7.77 -19.37 7.36
CA LYS A 178 8.31 -18.30 8.20
C LYS A 178 7.43 -17.05 8.13
N GLN A 179 7.08 -16.63 6.92
CA GLN A 179 6.31 -15.39 6.73
C GLN A 179 4.85 -15.55 7.17
N THR A 180 4.25 -16.72 7.01
CA THR A 180 2.92 -17.02 7.57
C THR A 180 2.90 -16.84 9.08
N ASP A 181 3.85 -17.42 9.81
CA ASP A 181 3.96 -17.25 11.27
C ASP A 181 4.09 -15.77 11.66
N LEU A 182 4.95 -15.01 10.96
CA LEU A 182 5.12 -13.58 11.20
C LEU A 182 3.84 -12.79 10.90
N MET A 183 3.09 -13.14 9.86
CA MET A 183 1.81 -12.49 9.55
C MET A 183 0.75 -12.79 10.62
N LEU A 184 0.65 -14.02 11.11
CA LEU A 184 -0.26 -14.38 12.21
C LEU A 184 0.07 -13.58 13.49
N ARG A 185 1.36 -13.47 13.83
CA ARG A 185 1.83 -12.62 14.95
C ARG A 185 1.49 -11.16 14.75
N LEU A 186 1.69 -10.64 13.54
CA LEU A 186 1.34 -9.26 13.18
C LEU A 186 -0.17 -9.00 13.31
N MET A 187 -1.02 -9.95 12.89
CA MET A 187 -2.47 -9.82 13.04
C MET A 187 -2.84 -9.77 14.52
N SER A 188 -2.32 -10.71 15.31
CA SER A 188 -2.55 -10.78 16.75
C SER A 188 -2.12 -9.47 17.45
N PHE A 189 -0.90 -9.01 17.21
CA PHE A 189 -0.40 -7.77 17.78
C PHE A 189 -1.17 -6.53 17.30
N GLY A 190 -1.66 -6.54 16.04
CA GLY A 190 -2.54 -5.50 15.52
C GLY A 190 -3.82 -5.32 16.34
N ILE A 191 -4.42 -6.43 16.79
CA ILE A 191 -5.62 -6.41 17.64
C ILE A 191 -5.28 -5.82 19.01
N GLU A 192 -4.18 -6.27 19.62
CA GLU A 192 -3.71 -5.79 20.93
C GLU A 192 -3.42 -4.28 20.90
N ILE A 193 -2.65 -3.82 19.92
CA ILE A 193 -2.26 -2.42 19.76
C ILE A 193 -3.40 -1.51 19.25
N ASN A 194 -4.60 -2.05 19.05
CA ASN A 194 -5.80 -1.27 18.75
C ASN A 194 -6.86 -1.32 19.88
N ASN A 195 -6.59 -2.02 21.00
CA ASN A 195 -7.47 -2.10 22.18
C ASN A 195 -7.39 -0.88 23.15
N PRO A 196 -8.45 -0.06 23.27
CA PRO A 196 -8.48 1.22 23.98
C PRO A 196 -7.89 1.26 25.40
N SER A 197 -7.88 0.13 26.12
CA SER A 197 -7.29 -0.02 27.46
C SER A 197 -5.80 0.37 27.50
N HIS A 198 -5.09 0.28 26.36
CA HIS A 198 -3.67 0.61 26.27
C HIS A 198 -3.39 2.09 25.97
N TRP A 199 -4.37 2.95 25.68
CA TRP A 199 -4.12 4.39 25.51
C TRP A 199 -5.03 5.27 26.35
N ARG A 200 -4.40 6.06 27.22
CA ARG A 200 -5.02 7.10 28.06
C ARG A 200 -5.94 8.08 27.29
N ILE A 201 -5.73 8.22 25.98
CA ILE A 201 -6.43 9.16 25.09
C ILE A 201 -7.85 8.66 24.72
N TYR A 202 -8.14 7.36 24.82
CA TYR A 202 -9.50 6.82 24.54
C TYR A 202 -10.45 6.88 25.75
N ARG A 203 -10.03 7.44 26.90
CA ARG A 203 -10.90 7.64 28.08
C ARG A 203 -12.14 8.52 27.80
N SER A 204 -12.15 9.29 26.71
CA SER A 204 -13.27 10.14 26.31
C SER A 204 -14.28 9.46 25.38
N PHE A 205 -14.11 8.18 25.04
CA PHE A 205 -15.13 7.46 24.28
C PHE A 205 -16.32 7.18 25.20
N GLN A 206 -17.46 7.81 24.88
CA GLN A 206 -18.75 7.40 25.44
C GLN A 206 -18.90 5.91 25.19
N THR A 207 -18.99 5.13 26.27
CA THR A 207 -19.16 3.68 26.17
C THR A 207 -20.55 3.43 25.57
N PRO A 208 -20.65 2.78 24.40
CA PRO A 208 -21.93 2.46 23.80
C PRO A 208 -22.72 1.57 24.77
N LYS A 209 -24.00 1.89 24.97
CA LYS A 209 -24.87 1.16 25.92
C LYS A 209 -25.39 -0.15 25.32
N THR A 210 -25.45 -0.21 23.99
CA THR A 210 -25.94 -1.35 23.23
C THR A 210 -25.01 -1.64 22.05
N LEU A 211 -25.00 -2.89 21.57
CA LEU A 211 -24.20 -3.26 20.39
C LEU A 211 -24.65 -2.49 19.13
N ALA A 212 -25.93 -2.13 19.04
CA ALA A 212 -26.48 -1.36 17.91
C ALA A 212 -25.89 0.05 17.77
N GLU A 213 -25.36 0.63 18.85
CA GLU A 213 -24.68 1.93 18.84
C GLU A 213 -23.23 1.84 18.31
N VAL A 214 -22.68 0.62 18.20
CA VAL A 214 -21.31 0.40 17.73
C VAL A 214 -21.24 0.50 16.22
N LYS A 215 -20.70 1.62 15.72
CA LYS A 215 -20.38 1.77 14.31
C LYS A 215 -19.13 0.97 13.94
N THR A 216 -19.25 0.11 12.93
CA THR A 216 -18.08 -0.57 12.34
C THR A 216 -17.13 0.46 11.74
N ARG A 217 -15.89 0.50 12.24
CA ARG A 217 -14.85 1.42 11.75
C ARG A 217 -14.33 0.94 10.40
N ALA A 218 -14.07 1.86 9.47
CA ALA A 218 -13.48 1.51 8.17
C ALA A 218 -12.13 0.75 8.29
N ALA A 219 -11.34 1.06 9.31
CA ALA A 219 -10.09 0.34 9.60
C ALA A 219 -10.34 -1.14 9.93
N PHE A 220 -11.45 -1.48 10.60
CA PHE A 220 -11.79 -2.86 10.93
C PHE A 220 -12.10 -3.68 9.67
N GLU A 221 -12.81 -3.10 8.70
CA GLU A 221 -13.06 -3.77 7.41
C GLU A 221 -11.76 -4.04 6.64
N SER A 222 -10.85 -3.08 6.62
CA SER A 222 -9.52 -3.24 6.01
C SER A 222 -8.72 -4.35 6.71
N PHE A 223 -8.78 -4.40 8.05
CA PHE A 223 -8.14 -5.44 8.85
C PHE A 223 -8.76 -6.82 8.59
N ARG A 224 -10.09 -6.95 8.53
CA ARG A 224 -10.79 -8.19 8.19
C ARG A 224 -10.36 -8.73 6.82
N ASN A 225 -10.21 -7.85 5.84
CA ASN A 225 -9.70 -8.25 4.52
C ASN A 225 -8.21 -8.60 4.55
N SER A 226 -7.45 -8.12 5.54
CA SER A 226 -6.06 -8.52 5.75
C SER A 226 -6.00 -9.92 6.36
N MET A 227 -6.84 -10.25 7.34
CA MET A 227 -7.01 -11.61 7.86
C MET A 227 -7.31 -12.60 6.74
N ARG A 228 -8.29 -12.32 5.87
CA ARG A 228 -8.61 -13.18 4.71
C ARG A 228 -7.42 -13.44 3.79
N ARG A 229 -6.49 -12.48 3.65
CA ARG A 229 -5.26 -12.68 2.87
C ARG A 229 -4.27 -13.58 3.61
N VAL A 230 -4.15 -13.40 4.94
CA VAL A 230 -3.33 -14.27 5.78
C VAL A 230 -3.86 -15.71 5.73
N ASP A 231 -5.18 -15.92 5.74
CA ASP A 231 -5.79 -17.25 5.59
C ASP A 231 -5.34 -17.91 4.27
N ARG A 232 -5.32 -17.17 3.15
CA ARG A 232 -4.81 -17.70 1.85
C ARG A 232 -3.32 -18.03 1.89
N ILE A 233 -2.52 -17.21 2.56
CA ILE A 233 -1.09 -17.44 2.75
C ILE A 233 -0.88 -18.68 3.62
N GLU A 234 -1.70 -18.87 4.65
CA GLU A 234 -1.67 -20.05 5.52
C GLU A 234 -2.09 -21.32 4.78
N ASP A 235 -3.15 -21.25 3.96
CA ASP A 235 -3.57 -22.34 3.08
C ASP A 235 -2.41 -22.77 2.16
N ALA A 236 -1.69 -21.81 1.57
CA ALA A 236 -0.53 -22.09 0.71
C ALA A 236 0.65 -22.71 1.47
N ALA A 237 0.90 -22.28 2.71
CA ALA A 237 1.95 -22.83 3.56
C ALA A 237 1.66 -24.28 3.98
N LYS A 238 0.39 -24.59 4.27
CA LYS A 238 -0.07 -25.95 4.64
C LYS A 238 -0.28 -26.88 3.45
N ALA A 239 -0.31 -26.33 2.23
CA ALA A 239 -0.56 -27.10 1.02
C ALA A 239 0.54 -28.14 0.75
N THR A 240 0.11 -29.28 0.20
CA THR A 240 1.03 -30.26 -0.38
C THR A 240 1.78 -29.67 -1.56
N LYS A 241 2.92 -30.26 -1.94
CA LYS A 241 3.72 -29.79 -3.09
C LYS A 241 2.88 -29.68 -4.37
N ASN A 242 1.93 -30.59 -4.59
CA ASN A 242 1.11 -30.62 -5.80
C ASN A 242 -0.01 -29.57 -5.78
N ASP A 243 -0.55 -29.21 -4.60
CA ASP A 243 -1.63 -28.21 -4.49
C ASP A 243 -1.10 -26.78 -4.31
N ARG A 244 0.17 -26.62 -3.90
CA ARG A 244 0.78 -25.33 -3.61
C ARG A 244 0.67 -24.32 -4.76
N PRO A 245 0.90 -24.68 -6.04
CA PRO A 245 0.71 -23.72 -7.13
C PRO A 245 -0.70 -23.13 -7.20
N ASN A 246 -1.74 -23.93 -6.93
CA ASN A 246 -3.13 -23.44 -6.90
C ASN A 246 -3.35 -22.49 -5.72
N ARG A 247 -2.79 -22.78 -4.55
CA ARG A 247 -2.90 -21.88 -3.40
C ARG A 247 -2.12 -20.59 -3.59
N LEU A 248 -1.00 -20.62 -4.30
CA LEU A 248 -0.27 -19.41 -4.69
C LEU A 248 -1.08 -18.54 -5.67
N ARG A 249 -1.89 -19.14 -6.55
CA ARG A 249 -2.87 -18.37 -7.35
C ARG A 249 -3.92 -17.69 -6.47
N ASP A 250 -4.41 -18.37 -5.44
CA ASP A 250 -5.35 -17.76 -4.47
C ASP A 250 -4.69 -16.59 -3.71
N VAL A 251 -3.41 -16.72 -3.35
CA VAL A 251 -2.62 -15.63 -2.75
C VAL A 251 -2.48 -14.46 -3.74
N ALA A 252 -2.16 -14.72 -5.01
CA ALA A 252 -2.08 -13.71 -6.06
C ALA A 252 -3.42 -13.00 -6.27
N ALA A 253 -4.51 -13.75 -6.31
CA ALA A 253 -5.88 -13.24 -6.40
C ALA A 253 -6.22 -12.32 -5.23
N ALA A 254 -5.74 -12.61 -4.01
CA ALA A 254 -6.05 -11.80 -2.84
C ALA A 254 -5.10 -10.59 -2.63
N CYS A 255 -3.84 -10.68 -3.06
CA CYS A 255 -2.79 -9.72 -2.69
C CYS A 255 -2.42 -8.70 -3.78
N LEU A 256 -2.54 -9.05 -5.06
CA LEU A 256 -2.30 -8.11 -6.16
C LEU A 256 -3.35 -6.99 -6.19
N ALA A 257 -2.98 -5.84 -6.76
CA ALA A 257 -3.88 -4.70 -6.88
C ALA A 257 -5.14 -5.05 -7.70
N GLN A 258 -6.28 -4.46 -7.31
CA GLN A 258 -7.59 -4.67 -7.92
C GLN A 258 -8.46 -3.43 -7.70
N SER A 259 -8.12 -2.34 -8.37
CA SER A 259 -8.99 -1.15 -8.48
C SER A 259 -10.01 -1.34 -9.62
N ASN A 260 -9.67 -2.11 -10.65
CA ASN A 260 -10.55 -2.48 -11.76
C ASN A 260 -10.14 -3.86 -12.34
N GLU A 261 -10.99 -4.43 -13.20
CA GLU A 261 -10.78 -5.77 -13.77
C GLU A 261 -9.58 -5.83 -14.73
N ALA A 262 -9.34 -4.78 -15.52
CA ALA A 262 -8.21 -4.73 -16.46
C ALA A 262 -6.86 -4.80 -15.74
N GLN A 263 -6.70 -4.01 -14.67
CA GLN A 263 -5.53 -4.07 -13.80
C GLN A 263 -5.34 -5.46 -13.21
N LYS A 264 -6.41 -6.06 -12.69
CA LYS A 264 -6.33 -7.38 -12.06
C LYS A 264 -5.91 -8.45 -13.07
N ALA A 265 -6.53 -8.46 -14.25
CA ALA A 265 -6.21 -9.39 -15.31
C ALA A 265 -4.75 -9.27 -15.76
N ALA A 266 -4.25 -8.05 -15.98
CA ALA A 266 -2.87 -7.81 -16.39
C ALA A 266 -1.85 -8.28 -15.34
N LEU A 267 -2.10 -7.99 -14.05
CA LEU A 267 -1.23 -8.44 -12.97
C LEU A 267 -1.25 -9.96 -12.78
N MET A 268 -2.42 -10.60 -12.87
CA MET A 268 -2.52 -12.06 -12.80
C MET A 268 -1.82 -12.73 -13.99
N ALA A 269 -1.98 -12.19 -15.21
CA ALA A 269 -1.28 -12.70 -16.40
C ALA A 269 0.24 -12.58 -16.25
N SER A 270 0.73 -11.45 -15.74
CA SER A 270 2.15 -11.26 -15.41
C SER A 270 2.65 -12.32 -14.42
N VAL A 271 1.90 -12.59 -13.35
CA VAL A 271 2.25 -13.63 -12.39
C VAL A 271 2.31 -15.03 -13.01
N GLU A 272 1.34 -15.40 -13.85
CA GLU A 272 1.33 -16.72 -14.52
C GLU A 272 2.53 -16.89 -15.47
N VAL A 273 2.96 -15.82 -16.14
CA VAL A 273 4.10 -15.87 -17.06
C VAL A 273 5.44 -15.86 -16.31
N GLN A 274 5.57 -15.00 -15.29
CA GLN A 274 6.87 -14.68 -14.69
C GLN A 274 7.18 -15.51 -13.44
N LEU A 275 6.17 -15.90 -12.65
CA LEU A 275 6.35 -16.50 -11.33
C LEU A 275 5.86 -17.95 -11.26
N ALA A 276 4.68 -18.23 -11.81
CA ALA A 276 4.07 -19.57 -11.74
C ALA A 276 4.96 -20.72 -12.24
N PRO A 277 5.86 -20.55 -13.23
CA PRO A 277 6.78 -21.62 -13.64
C PRO A 277 7.76 -22.08 -12.55
N THR A 278 7.87 -21.34 -11.44
CA THR A 278 8.83 -21.60 -10.36
C THR A 278 8.19 -22.08 -9.05
N TRP A 279 6.87 -22.32 -9.04
CA TRP A 279 6.10 -22.72 -7.86
C TRP A 279 6.11 -24.21 -7.54
#